data_AF-A0A401FQE9-F1
#
_entry.id   AF-A0A401FQE9-F1
#
_cell.length_a   1.000
_cell.length_b   1.000
_cell.length_c   1.000
_cell.angle_alpha   90.00
_cell.angle_beta   90.00
_cell.angle_gamma   90.00
#
_symmetry.space_group_name_H-M   'P 1'
#
loop_
_entity.id
_entity.type
_entity.pdbx_description
1 polymer ?
#
loop_
_entity_poly.entity_id
_entity_poly.type
_entity_poly.pdbx_seq_one_letter_code
_entity_poly.pdbx_strand_id
1 'polypeptide(L)'
;MASIHCKCGFIKNNIHDDHIGKRAKCPKCKAVVLVEKDKTVMPESVPTKDKKIKLVKKCPKCGSQKILSGTCSNCGVIVTKYLNGKKKKEHQNFIDKQIRNDIGKPPYFLEYCGWGLTIICIIGLIIGITSLKDCSMDGIFVILISILLLIIFLPPMNLILQQKFKKIYIIIRYLPLASVFIFLIAFFGYFNYQNNKYKKIDSHYQPDSSKSSSNEKTSWYKGGTLHQSTVDEWNNASYENKLATAADWANSVPRIETKVKVNGNMDTLKPFAKELLECVDNAATDKDFGSMRVSELASGCIVLMGW
;
A
#
# COMPACT_ATOMS: atom_id res chain seq x y z
N MET A 1 -20.92 9.83 -4.64
CA MET A 1 -21.82 9.59 -5.79
C MET A 1 -23.08 10.41 -5.57
N ALA A 2 -23.45 11.17 -6.59
CA ALA A 2 -24.64 12.01 -6.58
C ALA A 2 -25.75 11.42 -7.44
N SER A 3 -26.98 11.83 -7.17
CA SER A 3 -28.16 11.46 -7.97
C SER A 3 -28.97 12.70 -8.33
N ILE A 4 -29.76 12.57 -9.39
CA ILE A 4 -30.78 13.55 -9.77
C ILE A 4 -32.14 12.88 -9.67
N HIS A 5 -33.02 13.45 -8.84
CA HIS A 5 -34.43 13.08 -8.76
C HIS A 5 -35.29 14.21 -9.36
N CYS A 6 -35.97 13.93 -10.48
CA CYS A 6 -36.88 14.90 -11.09
C CYS A 6 -38.35 14.58 -10.76
N LYS A 7 -39.17 15.62 -10.58
CA LYS A 7 -40.62 15.50 -10.30
C LYS A 7 -41.41 14.67 -11.32
N CYS A 8 -40.91 14.53 -12.56
CA CYS A 8 -41.54 13.69 -13.60
C CYS A 8 -41.18 12.19 -13.51
N GLY A 9 -40.53 11.76 -12.43
CA GLY A 9 -40.10 10.37 -12.18
C GLY A 9 -38.80 9.96 -12.89
N PHE A 10 -38.06 10.90 -13.46
CA PHE A 10 -36.73 10.61 -14.02
C PHE A 10 -35.68 10.58 -12.90
N ILE A 11 -34.92 9.49 -12.82
CA ILE A 11 -33.85 9.29 -11.84
C ILE A 11 -32.56 8.97 -12.60
N LYS A 12 -31.47 9.69 -12.30
CA LYS A 12 -30.12 9.38 -12.80
C LYS A 12 -29.17 9.21 -11.63
N ASN A 13 -28.67 8.00 -11.46
CA ASN A 13 -27.69 7.64 -10.44
C ASN A 13 -26.26 7.73 -10.99
N ASN A 14 -25.27 7.61 -10.10
CA ASN A 14 -23.84 7.56 -10.43
C ASN A 14 -23.34 8.82 -11.16
N ILE A 15 -23.77 10.00 -10.72
CA ILE A 15 -23.22 11.25 -11.20
C ILE A 15 -21.93 11.52 -10.41
N HIS A 16 -20.88 11.93 -11.14
CA HIS A 16 -19.58 12.26 -10.57
C HIS A 16 -19.69 13.47 -9.63
N ASP A 17 -18.89 13.47 -8.56
CA ASP A 17 -19.06 14.40 -7.42
C ASP A 17 -18.76 15.87 -7.78
N ASP A 18 -18.06 16.13 -8.89
CA ASP A 18 -17.78 17.47 -9.46
C ASP A 18 -19.03 18.17 -10.04
N HIS A 19 -20.14 17.44 -10.16
CA HIS A 19 -21.43 17.99 -10.58
C HIS A 19 -22.34 18.36 -9.42
N ILE A 20 -21.98 18.08 -8.17
CA ILE A 20 -22.78 18.43 -6.98
C ILE A 20 -22.96 19.95 -6.92
N GLY A 21 -24.20 20.39 -6.68
CA GLY A 21 -24.56 21.81 -6.62
C GLY A 21 -24.75 22.49 -7.98
N LYS A 22 -24.46 21.81 -9.11
CA LYS A 22 -24.76 22.35 -10.45
C LYS A 22 -26.24 22.12 -10.80
N ARG A 23 -26.76 22.96 -11.70
CA ARG A 23 -28.12 22.84 -12.26
C ARG A 23 -28.08 22.04 -13.56
N ALA A 24 -28.95 21.04 -13.69
CA ALA A 24 -29.07 20.22 -14.89
C ALA A 24 -30.52 20.24 -15.43
N LYS A 25 -30.70 20.16 -16.76
CA LYS A 25 -32.03 20.04 -17.37
C LYS A 25 -32.45 18.57 -17.45
N CYS A 26 -33.64 18.25 -16.97
CA CYS A 26 -34.21 16.92 -17.12
C CYS A 26 -34.49 16.62 -18.61
N PRO A 27 -34.05 15.48 -19.15
CA PRO A 27 -34.29 15.15 -20.56
C PRO A 27 -35.77 14.94 -20.88
N LYS A 28 -36.58 14.50 -19.90
CA LYS A 28 -37.98 14.13 -20.08
C LYS A 28 -38.94 15.33 -20.03
N CYS A 29 -38.81 16.21 -19.02
CA CYS A 29 -39.73 17.34 -18.81
C CYS A 29 -39.09 18.72 -18.98
N LYS A 30 -37.79 18.79 -19.32
CA LYS A 30 -36.99 20.02 -19.45
C LYS A 30 -36.87 20.90 -18.20
N ALA A 31 -37.44 20.50 -17.06
CA ALA A 31 -37.28 21.19 -15.79
C ALA A 31 -35.81 21.21 -15.35
N VAL A 32 -35.39 22.32 -14.74
CA VAL A 32 -34.06 22.48 -14.16
C VAL A 32 -34.07 21.91 -12.74
N VAL A 33 -33.16 20.99 -12.45
CA VAL A 33 -33.02 20.31 -11.16
C VAL A 33 -31.59 20.50 -10.64
N LEU A 34 -31.45 20.62 -9.31
CA LEU A 34 -30.16 20.71 -8.64
C LEU A 34 -29.60 19.30 -8.41
N VAL A 35 -28.30 19.10 -8.64
CA VAL A 35 -27.63 17.83 -8.33
C VAL A 35 -27.31 17.80 -6.85
N GLU A 36 -27.89 16.85 -6.12
CA GLU A 36 -27.66 16.67 -4.69
C GLU A 36 -26.76 15.46 -4.43
N LYS A 37 -25.93 15.54 -3.38
CA LYS A 37 -25.12 14.41 -2.92
C LYS A 37 -26.07 13.41 -2.27
N ASP A 38 -26.03 12.15 -2.70
CA ASP A 38 -26.81 11.11 -2.03
C ASP A 38 -26.37 11.06 -0.57
N LYS A 39 -27.27 11.46 0.33
CA LYS A 39 -27.13 11.16 1.74
C LYS A 39 -27.20 9.65 1.79
N THR A 40 -26.09 9.01 2.16
CA THR A 40 -26.00 7.57 2.38
C THR A 40 -27.02 7.20 3.46
N VAL A 41 -28.26 6.92 3.04
CA VAL A 41 -29.23 6.24 3.86
C VAL A 41 -28.68 4.83 3.97
N MET A 42 -28.14 4.47 5.15
CA MET A 42 -27.85 3.08 5.47
C MET A 42 -29.09 2.26 5.11
N PRO A 43 -28.97 1.19 4.31
CA PRO A 43 -30.14 0.48 3.80
C PRO A 43 -30.97 -0.02 4.98
N GLU A 44 -32.14 0.61 5.14
CA GLU A 44 -33.19 0.16 6.03
C GLU A 44 -33.55 -1.27 5.59
N SER A 45 -33.48 -2.19 6.55
CA SER A 45 -33.63 -3.62 6.34
C SER A 45 -34.87 -3.95 5.53
N VAL A 46 -34.66 -4.50 4.33
CA VAL A 46 -35.74 -4.96 3.45
C VAL A 46 -36.64 -5.96 4.19
N PRO A 47 -37.97 -5.75 4.27
CA PRO A 47 -38.87 -6.69 4.88
C PRO A 47 -38.95 -7.95 4.01
N THR A 48 -38.39 -9.05 4.52
CA THR A 48 -38.45 -10.36 3.88
C THR A 48 -39.90 -10.84 3.85
N LYS A 49 -40.49 -10.91 2.65
CA LYS A 49 -41.76 -11.61 2.42
C LYS A 49 -41.59 -13.08 2.80
N ASP A 50 -42.31 -13.52 3.83
CA ASP A 50 -42.37 -14.88 4.32
C ASP A 50 -42.83 -15.85 3.23
N LYS A 51 -41.86 -16.48 2.57
CA LYS A 51 -42.11 -17.65 1.73
C LYS A 51 -42.40 -18.82 2.68
N LYS A 52 -43.66 -19.25 2.77
CA LYS A 52 -44.09 -20.48 3.47
C LYS A 52 -43.18 -21.64 3.06
N ILE A 53 -42.22 -21.98 3.93
CA ILE A 53 -41.29 -23.09 3.73
C ILE A 53 -42.10 -24.38 3.87
N LYS A 54 -42.24 -25.14 2.79
CA LYS A 54 -42.74 -26.52 2.85
C LYS A 54 -41.84 -27.31 3.81
N LEU A 55 -42.36 -27.64 4.99
CA LEU A 55 -41.66 -28.45 5.98
C LEU A 55 -41.21 -29.77 5.34
N VAL A 56 -39.89 -30.00 5.33
CA VAL A 56 -39.28 -31.26 4.88
C VAL A 56 -39.65 -32.35 5.88
N LYS A 57 -40.48 -33.31 5.46
CA LYS A 57 -41.05 -34.35 6.33
C LYS A 57 -40.09 -35.51 6.65
N LYS A 58 -38.83 -35.51 6.20
CA LYS A 58 -37.90 -36.65 6.36
C LYS A 58 -36.53 -36.21 6.88
N CYS A 59 -35.97 -36.97 7.83
CA CYS A 59 -34.63 -36.74 8.36
C CYS A 59 -33.56 -36.98 7.27
N PRO A 60 -32.60 -36.05 7.05
CA PRO A 60 -31.60 -36.22 6.01
C PRO A 60 -30.56 -37.31 6.29
N LYS A 61 -30.40 -37.76 7.55
CA LYS A 61 -29.41 -38.79 7.91
C LYS A 61 -29.97 -40.20 7.84
N CYS A 62 -31.21 -40.41 8.26
CA CYS A 62 -31.81 -41.76 8.37
C CYS A 62 -33.16 -41.91 7.66
N GLY A 63 -33.67 -40.87 7.00
CA GLY A 63 -34.92 -40.93 6.22
C GLY A 63 -36.22 -41.01 7.02
N SER A 64 -36.17 -41.04 8.35
CA SER A 64 -37.36 -41.18 9.20
C SER A 64 -38.28 -39.95 9.13
N GLN A 65 -39.59 -40.17 9.25
CA GLN A 65 -40.60 -39.10 9.21
C GLN A 65 -40.91 -38.47 10.58
N LYS A 66 -40.46 -39.09 11.68
CA LYS A 66 -40.69 -38.60 13.04
C LYS A 66 -39.59 -37.61 13.43
N ILE A 67 -39.89 -36.33 13.30
CA ILE A 67 -39.08 -35.21 13.81
C ILE A 67 -39.89 -34.55 14.92
N LEU A 68 -39.46 -34.73 16.17
CA LEU A 68 -40.03 -34.04 17.33
C LEU A 68 -39.06 -32.90 17.70
N SER A 69 -39.59 -31.68 17.85
CA SER A 69 -38.83 -30.53 18.37
C SER A 69 -37.47 -30.24 17.70
N GLY A 70 -37.38 -30.46 16.38
CA GLY A 70 -36.15 -30.16 15.61
C GLY A 70 -35.03 -31.20 15.72
N THR A 71 -35.26 -32.31 16.43
CA THR A 71 -34.36 -33.47 16.53
C THR A 71 -35.01 -34.71 15.94
N CYS A 72 -34.22 -35.50 15.21
CA CYS A 72 -34.70 -36.79 14.69
C CYS A 72 -34.77 -37.82 15.82
N SER A 73 -35.95 -38.35 16.09
CA SER A 73 -36.15 -39.34 17.16
C SER A 73 -35.40 -40.65 16.93
N ASN A 74 -35.04 -40.97 15.68
CA ASN A 74 -34.35 -42.22 15.35
C ASN A 74 -32.81 -42.12 15.42
N CYS A 75 -32.24 -40.94 15.18
CA CYS A 75 -30.78 -40.79 15.09
C CYS A 75 -30.19 -39.63 15.90
N GLY A 76 -31.02 -38.91 16.67
CA GLY A 76 -30.60 -37.82 17.56
C GLY A 76 -30.13 -36.54 16.86
N VAL A 77 -30.09 -36.51 15.52
CA VAL A 77 -29.57 -35.35 14.78
C VAL A 77 -30.50 -34.16 14.88
N ILE A 78 -29.93 -33.01 15.27
CA ILE A 78 -30.57 -31.71 15.24
C ILE A 78 -30.71 -31.25 13.78
N VAL A 79 -31.93 -31.30 13.25
CA VAL A 79 -32.26 -31.04 11.85
C VAL A 79 -32.04 -29.56 11.48
N THR A 80 -32.18 -28.64 12.44
CA THR A 80 -32.02 -27.19 12.21
C THR A 80 -30.59 -26.82 11.80
N LYS A 81 -29.56 -27.46 12.38
CA LYS A 81 -28.15 -27.26 11.97
C LYS A 81 -27.89 -27.74 10.54
N TYR A 82 -28.50 -28.85 10.13
CA TYR A 82 -28.36 -29.38 8.77
C TYR A 82 -29.02 -28.50 7.70
N LEU A 83 -30.20 -27.94 7.99
CA LEU A 83 -30.90 -27.07 7.06
C LEU A 83 -30.16 -25.74 6.84
N ASN A 84 -29.55 -25.18 7.89
CA ASN A 84 -28.73 -23.96 7.77
C ASN A 84 -27.45 -24.19 6.97
N GLY A 85 -26.78 -25.34 7.15
CA GLY A 85 -25.60 -25.71 6.36
C GLY A 85 -25.91 -25.89 4.86
N LYS A 86 -27.07 -26.48 4.53
CA LYS A 86 -27.48 -26.67 3.13
C LYS A 86 -27.81 -25.35 2.43
N LYS A 87 -28.52 -24.43 3.10
CA LYS A 87 -28.79 -23.08 2.58
C LYS A 87 -27.51 -22.31 2.26
N LYS A 88 -26.47 -22.43 3.10
CA LYS A 88 -25.18 -21.76 2.86
C LYS A 88 -24.48 -22.30 1.60
N LYS A 89 -24.53 -23.61 1.36
CA LYS A 89 -23.96 -24.23 0.14
C LYS A 89 -24.74 -23.87 -1.13
N GLU A 90 -26.07 -23.81 -1.06
CA GLU A 90 -26.90 -23.41 -2.21
C GLU A 90 -26.70 -21.94 -2.58
N HIS A 91 -26.55 -21.06 -1.58
CA HIS A 91 -26.21 -19.66 -1.82
C HIS A 91 -24.82 -19.49 -2.43
N GLN A 92 -23.82 -20.25 -1.95
CA GLN A 92 -22.47 -20.23 -2.51
C GLN A 92 -22.47 -20.73 -3.97
N ASN A 93 -23.18 -21.81 -4.27
CA ASN A 93 -23.31 -22.33 -5.63
C ASN A 93 -24.03 -21.35 -6.57
N PHE A 94 -24.98 -20.56 -6.05
CA PHE A 94 -25.65 -19.51 -6.82
C PHE A 94 -24.68 -18.37 -7.15
N ILE A 95 -23.89 -17.91 -6.17
CA ILE A 95 -22.85 -16.91 -6.37
C ILE A 95 -21.81 -17.41 -7.39
N ASP A 96 -21.31 -18.64 -7.25
CA ASP A 96 -20.33 -19.22 -8.18
C ASP A 96 -20.88 -19.43 -9.60
N LYS A 97 -22.20 -19.59 -9.75
CA LYS A 97 -22.86 -19.68 -11.06
C LYS A 97 -23.04 -18.29 -11.67
N GLN A 98 -23.35 -17.29 -10.86
CA GLN A 98 -23.41 -15.89 -11.29
C GLN A 98 -22.04 -15.42 -11.80
N ILE A 99 -20.97 -15.67 -11.01
CA ILE A 99 -19.59 -15.33 -11.37
C ILE A 99 -19.16 -16.00 -12.68
N ARG A 100 -19.49 -17.28 -12.89
CA ARG A 100 -19.15 -17.98 -14.15
C ARG A 100 -19.88 -17.43 -15.37
N ASN A 101 -21.11 -16.97 -15.22
CA ASN A 101 -21.88 -16.40 -16.33
C ASN A 101 -21.38 -15.00 -16.72
N ASP A 102 -20.83 -14.24 -15.77
CA ASP A 102 -20.28 -12.90 -16.04
C ASP A 102 -18.87 -12.96 -16.68
N ILE A 103 -18.13 -14.06 -16.53
CA ILE A 103 -16.77 -14.26 -17.10
C ILE A 103 -16.79 -14.65 -18.60
N GLY A 104 -17.96 -14.92 -19.19
CA GLY A 104 -18.10 -15.40 -20.58
C GLY A 104 -17.90 -14.35 -21.69
N LYS A 105 -17.65 -13.08 -21.37
CA LYS A 105 -17.35 -12.05 -22.37
C LYS A 105 -15.98 -11.44 -22.08
N PRO A 106 -14.97 -11.63 -22.95
CA PRO A 106 -13.70 -10.95 -22.76
C PRO A 106 -13.98 -9.44 -22.83
N PRO A 107 -13.62 -8.67 -21.79
CA PRO A 107 -13.79 -7.23 -21.85
C PRO A 107 -12.86 -6.69 -22.94
N TYR A 108 -13.41 -5.92 -23.86
CA TYR A 108 -12.69 -5.11 -24.87
C TYR A 108 -11.69 -4.10 -24.24
N PHE A 109 -11.51 -4.13 -22.93
CA PHE A 109 -10.70 -3.23 -22.13
C PHE A 109 -9.21 -3.63 -22.08
N LEU A 110 -8.85 -4.85 -22.50
CA LEU A 110 -7.48 -5.35 -22.43
C LEU A 110 -6.60 -4.96 -23.63
N GLU A 111 -7.16 -4.46 -24.73
CA GLU A 111 -6.36 -4.03 -25.88
C GLU A 111 -5.68 -2.67 -25.65
N TYR A 112 -6.26 -1.76 -24.87
CA TYR A 112 -5.66 -0.43 -24.64
C TYR A 112 -4.55 -0.41 -23.57
N CYS A 113 -4.57 -1.33 -22.61
CA CYS A 113 -3.51 -1.41 -21.58
C CYS A 113 -2.16 -1.91 -22.12
N GLY A 114 -2.16 -2.70 -23.21
CA GLY A 114 -0.92 -3.21 -23.81
C GLY A 114 -0.04 -2.09 -24.40
N TRP A 115 -0.66 -1.08 -25.00
CA TRP A 115 0.05 0.06 -25.60
C TRP A 115 0.56 1.06 -24.55
N GLY A 116 -0.14 1.23 -23.43
CA GLY A 116 0.33 2.08 -22.34
C GLY A 116 1.63 1.57 -21.72
N LEU A 117 1.75 0.26 -21.52
CA LEU A 117 2.94 -0.37 -20.95
C LEU A 117 4.13 -0.36 -21.90
N THR A 118 3.92 -0.50 -23.23
CA THR A 118 5.01 -0.39 -24.20
C THR A 118 5.55 1.02 -24.29
N ILE A 119 4.68 2.05 -24.23
CA ILE A 119 5.11 3.45 -24.18
C ILE A 119 5.94 3.73 -22.91
N ILE A 120 5.52 3.24 -21.74
CA ILE A 120 6.27 3.39 -20.49
C ILE A 120 7.66 2.71 -20.59
N CYS A 121 7.74 1.52 -21.18
CA CYS A 121 9.02 0.82 -21.37
C CYS A 121 9.96 1.57 -22.33
N ILE A 122 9.42 2.15 -23.42
CA ILE A 122 10.20 2.94 -24.37
C ILE A 122 10.72 4.23 -23.70
N ILE A 123 9.88 4.92 -22.92
CA ILE A 123 10.28 6.10 -22.16
C ILE A 123 11.39 5.75 -21.16
N GLY A 124 11.24 4.65 -20.40
CA GLY A 124 12.27 4.17 -19.47
C GLY A 124 13.59 3.83 -20.16
N LEU A 125 13.54 3.24 -21.36
CA LEU A 125 14.73 2.93 -22.16
C LEU A 125 15.41 4.20 -22.69
N ILE A 126 14.65 5.21 -23.13
CA ILE A 126 15.19 6.51 -23.54
C ILE A 126 15.87 7.22 -22.37
N ILE A 127 15.22 7.26 -21.19
CA ILE A 127 15.78 7.86 -19.97
C ILE A 127 17.07 7.14 -19.57
N GLY A 128 17.07 5.81 -19.55
CA GLY A 128 18.26 5.01 -19.24
C GLY A 128 19.43 5.28 -20.19
N ILE A 129 19.16 5.40 -21.50
CA ILE A 129 20.19 5.74 -22.49
C ILE A 129 20.72 7.17 -22.29
N THR A 130 19.87 8.13 -21.93
CA THR A 130 20.35 9.49 -21.64
C THR A 130 21.22 9.55 -20.37
N SER A 131 20.92 8.73 -19.36
CA SER A 131 21.70 8.63 -18.12
C SER A 131 23.02 7.84 -18.26
N LEU A 132 23.19 7.05 -19.33
CA LEU A 132 24.46 6.37 -19.62
C LEU A 132 25.62 7.34 -19.91
N LYS A 133 25.33 8.60 -20.26
CA LYS A 133 26.36 9.62 -20.47
C LYS A 133 27.15 9.94 -19.20
N ASP A 134 26.60 9.66 -18.03
CA ASP A 134 27.21 9.99 -16.74
C ASP A 134 27.89 8.78 -16.07
N CYS A 135 28.07 7.65 -16.77
CA CYS A 135 28.72 6.43 -16.27
C CYS A 135 28.26 5.97 -14.87
N SER A 136 27.02 6.27 -14.48
CA SER A 136 26.45 5.78 -13.23
C SER A 136 25.92 4.34 -13.40
N MET A 137 26.27 3.47 -12.45
CA MET A 137 25.79 2.07 -12.40
C MET A 137 24.26 1.98 -12.34
N ASP A 138 23.57 3.04 -11.92
CA ASP A 138 22.11 3.10 -11.86
C ASP A 138 21.47 3.04 -13.26
N GLY A 139 22.15 3.58 -14.28
CA GLY A 139 21.64 3.60 -15.66
C GLY A 139 21.55 2.21 -16.30
N ILE A 140 22.52 1.34 -16.00
CA ILE A 140 22.56 -0.04 -16.53
C ILE A 140 21.38 -0.85 -15.96
N PHE A 141 21.04 -0.63 -14.68
CA PHE A 141 19.96 -1.36 -14.03
C PHE A 141 18.58 -1.01 -14.62
N VAL A 142 18.34 0.27 -14.91
CA VAL A 142 17.11 0.75 -15.56
C VAL A 142 16.96 0.18 -16.98
N ILE A 143 18.06 0.08 -17.73
CA ILE A 143 18.07 -0.51 -19.08
C ILE A 143 17.76 -2.01 -19.02
N LEU A 144 18.39 -2.76 -18.11
CA LEU A 144 18.14 -4.19 -17.95
C LEU A 144 16.69 -4.49 -17.55
N ILE A 145 16.10 -3.71 -16.63
CA ILE A 145 14.70 -3.83 -16.25
C ILE A 145 13.78 -3.52 -17.45
N SER A 146 14.08 -2.48 -18.20
CA SER A 146 13.26 -2.08 -19.36
C SER A 146 13.27 -3.14 -20.46
N ILE A 147 14.43 -3.75 -20.76
CA ILE A 147 14.56 -4.86 -21.71
C ILE A 147 13.79 -6.09 -21.22
N LEU A 148 13.91 -6.42 -19.93
CA LEU A 148 13.21 -7.55 -19.33
C LEU A 148 11.68 -7.39 -19.40
N LEU A 149 11.16 -6.19 -19.13
CA LEU A 149 9.74 -5.88 -19.26
C LEU A 149 9.30 -5.98 -20.72
N LEU A 150 10.08 -5.48 -21.68
CA LEU A 150 9.79 -5.67 -23.11
C LEU A 150 9.68 -7.14 -23.50
N ILE A 151 10.58 -8.00 -23.02
CA ILE A 151 10.52 -9.46 -23.30
C ILE A 151 9.24 -10.09 -22.71
N ILE A 152 8.82 -9.67 -21.52
CA ILE A 152 7.62 -10.20 -20.85
C ILE A 152 6.33 -9.74 -21.55
N PHE A 153 6.30 -8.48 -22.02
CA PHE A 153 5.11 -7.84 -22.55
C PHE A 153 4.99 -7.85 -24.08
N LEU A 154 6.01 -8.30 -24.81
CA LEU A 154 5.91 -8.52 -26.25
C LEU A 154 4.72 -9.46 -26.54
N PRO A 155 3.68 -8.99 -27.26
CA PRO A 155 2.54 -9.83 -27.58
C PRO A 155 3.04 -11.05 -28.38
N PRO A 156 2.43 -12.23 -28.18
CA PRO A 156 2.86 -13.44 -28.86
C PRO A 156 2.74 -13.27 -30.37
N MET A 157 3.86 -12.97 -31.02
CA MET A 157 3.92 -12.89 -32.47
C MET A 157 3.68 -14.29 -33.03
N ASN A 158 2.62 -14.41 -33.83
CA ASN A 158 2.20 -15.58 -34.61
C ASN A 158 1.47 -16.72 -33.88
N LEU A 159 0.13 -16.69 -34.00
CA LEU A 159 -0.80 -17.77 -33.63
C LEU A 159 -0.51 -19.12 -34.33
N ILE A 160 0.13 -19.10 -35.51
CA ILE A 160 0.39 -20.29 -36.32
C ILE A 160 1.51 -21.17 -35.71
N LEU A 161 2.50 -20.56 -35.04
CA LEU A 161 3.60 -21.29 -34.38
C LEU A 161 3.18 -21.91 -33.03
N GLN A 162 2.11 -21.41 -32.42
CA GLN A 162 1.64 -21.85 -31.09
C GLN A 162 1.15 -23.30 -31.06
N GLN A 163 0.60 -23.84 -32.17
CA GLN A 163 0.04 -25.19 -32.17
C GLN A 163 1.11 -26.28 -32.13
N LYS A 164 2.24 -26.09 -32.83
CA LYS A 164 3.29 -27.12 -32.92
C LYS A 164 4.22 -27.14 -31.70
N PHE A 165 4.32 -26.03 -30.97
CA PHE A 165 5.32 -25.87 -29.90
C PHE A 165 4.73 -25.55 -28.52
N LYS A 166 3.49 -25.96 -28.26
CA LYS A 166 2.78 -25.63 -27.01
C LYS A 166 3.56 -25.96 -25.73
N LYS A 167 4.34 -27.05 -25.72
CA LYS A 167 5.20 -27.43 -24.57
C LYS A 167 6.46 -26.58 -24.46
N ILE A 168 7.13 -26.28 -25.57
CA ILE A 168 8.36 -25.46 -25.60
C ILE A 168 8.03 -24.00 -25.26
N TYR A 169 6.90 -23.49 -25.73
CA TYR A 169 6.43 -22.13 -25.46
C TYR A 169 6.18 -21.88 -23.96
N ILE A 170 5.61 -22.87 -23.26
CA ILE A 170 5.45 -22.80 -21.80
C ILE A 170 6.82 -22.66 -21.13
N ILE A 171 7.80 -23.49 -21.50
CA ILE A 171 9.15 -23.43 -20.91
C ILE A 171 9.80 -22.08 -21.17
N ILE A 172 9.79 -21.59 -22.41
CA ILE A 172 10.40 -20.30 -22.79
C ILE A 172 9.74 -19.13 -22.03
N ARG A 173 8.42 -19.18 -21.82
CA ARG A 173 7.70 -18.12 -21.12
C ARG A 173 7.99 -18.07 -19.62
N TYR A 174 8.17 -19.22 -18.97
CA TYR A 174 8.39 -19.29 -17.51
C TYR A 174 9.87 -19.25 -17.10
N LEU A 175 10.80 -19.56 -18.01
CA LEU A 175 12.24 -19.49 -17.74
C LEU A 175 12.72 -18.11 -17.27
N PRO A 176 12.33 -16.96 -17.89
CA PRO A 176 12.74 -15.65 -17.39
C PRO A 176 12.06 -15.29 -16.06
N LEU A 177 10.83 -15.77 -15.79
CA LEU A 177 10.19 -15.53 -14.50
C LEU A 177 10.95 -16.19 -13.35
N ALA A 178 11.51 -17.39 -13.57
CA ALA A 178 12.35 -18.05 -12.59
C ALA A 178 13.66 -17.28 -12.35
N SER A 179 14.29 -16.72 -13.39
CA SER A 179 15.52 -15.94 -13.21
C SER A 179 15.26 -14.63 -12.46
N VAL A 180 14.16 -13.94 -12.74
CA VAL A 180 13.75 -12.73 -11.99
C VAL A 180 13.51 -13.05 -10.52
N PHE A 181 12.85 -14.17 -10.22
CA PHE A 181 12.59 -14.56 -8.85
C PHE A 181 13.88 -14.85 -8.07
N ILE A 182 14.85 -15.53 -8.69
CA ILE A 182 16.18 -15.77 -8.10
C ILE A 182 16.91 -14.44 -7.87
N PHE A 183 16.86 -13.52 -8.84
CA PHE A 183 17.46 -12.18 -8.70
C PHE A 183 16.83 -11.38 -7.56
N LEU A 184 15.51 -11.41 -7.41
CA LEU A 184 14.82 -10.74 -6.30
C LEU A 184 15.24 -11.33 -4.96
N ILE A 185 15.33 -12.66 -4.84
CA ILE A 185 15.81 -13.30 -3.60
C ILE A 185 17.24 -12.85 -3.28
N ALA A 186 18.13 -12.85 -4.26
CA ALA A 186 19.52 -12.41 -4.08
C ALA A 186 19.59 -10.92 -3.68
N PHE A 187 18.77 -10.08 -4.33
CA PHE A 187 18.70 -8.64 -4.06
C PHE A 187 18.17 -8.35 -2.65
N PHE A 188 17.05 -8.95 -2.25
CA PHE A 188 16.53 -8.82 -0.89
C PHE A 188 17.48 -9.41 0.16
N GLY A 189 18.18 -10.50 -0.17
CA GLY A 189 19.24 -11.07 0.67
C GLY A 189 20.40 -10.09 0.86
N TYR A 190 20.85 -9.45 -0.22
CA TYR A 190 21.90 -8.43 -0.18
C TYR A 190 21.49 -7.20 0.63
N PHE A 191 20.27 -6.68 0.43
CA PHE A 191 19.75 -5.55 1.22
C PHE A 191 19.65 -5.88 2.71
N ASN A 192 19.13 -7.06 3.07
CA ASN A 192 19.09 -7.50 4.46
C ASN A 192 20.50 -7.69 5.05
N TYR A 193 21.45 -8.18 4.27
CA TYR A 193 22.84 -8.30 4.68
C TYR A 193 23.46 -6.92 4.99
N GLN A 194 23.24 -5.93 4.12
CA GLN A 194 23.74 -4.57 4.34
C GLN A 194 23.13 -3.94 5.60
N ASN A 195 21.80 -4.01 5.78
CA ASN A 195 21.13 -3.48 6.97
C ASN A 195 21.67 -4.09 8.28
N ASN A 196 22.02 -5.39 8.28
CA ASN A 196 22.60 -6.04 9.44
C ASN A 196 24.07 -5.64 9.69
N LYS A 197 24.81 -5.28 8.65
CA LYS A 197 26.21 -4.85 8.78
C LYS A 197 26.30 -3.47 9.45
N TYR A 198 25.42 -2.53 9.11
CA TYR A 198 25.39 -1.20 9.74
C TYR A 198 25.06 -1.30 11.24
N LYS A 199 24.12 -2.17 11.62
CA LYS A 199 23.76 -2.41 13.03
C LYS A 199 24.89 -2.94 13.92
N LYS A 200 26.00 -3.43 13.34
CA LYS A 200 27.14 -3.98 14.07
C LYS A 200 28.27 -2.97 14.29
N ILE A 201 28.25 -1.81 13.61
CA ILE A 201 29.32 -0.81 13.69
C ILE A 201 29.09 0.18 14.86
N ASP A 202 27.85 0.30 15.34
CA ASP A 202 27.48 1.21 16.45
C ASP A 202 27.97 0.78 17.83
N SER A 203 28.68 -0.34 17.95
CA SER A 203 29.21 -0.80 19.25
C SER A 203 30.62 -0.29 19.57
N HIS A 204 31.22 0.59 18.75
CA HIS A 204 32.61 1.00 18.92
C HIS A 204 32.90 2.51 18.91
N TYR A 205 31.86 3.37 18.93
CA TYR A 205 32.05 4.79 19.23
C TYR A 205 31.96 5.00 20.75
N GLN A 206 33.12 5.05 21.40
CA GLN A 206 33.27 5.39 22.81
C GLN A 206 33.55 6.90 22.86
N PRO A 207 32.57 7.77 23.18
CA PRO A 207 32.84 9.19 23.34
C PRO A 207 33.81 9.37 24.50
N ASP A 208 34.91 10.07 24.25
CA ASP A 208 35.96 10.32 25.23
C ASP A 208 35.36 10.96 26.49
N SER A 209 35.29 10.14 27.56
CA SER A 209 34.73 10.54 28.83
C SER A 209 35.67 11.51 29.53
N SER A 210 35.40 12.80 29.42
CA SER A 210 35.91 13.77 30.38
C SER A 210 35.24 13.52 31.73
N LYS A 211 36.09 13.20 32.70
CA LYS A 211 35.76 12.78 34.06
C LYS A 211 35.27 13.99 34.84
N SER A 212 33.96 14.10 35.07
CA SER A 212 33.38 15.05 36.02
C SER A 212 32.53 14.32 37.04
N SER A 213 33.04 14.24 38.27
CA SER A 213 32.38 13.69 39.43
C SER A 213 31.45 14.73 40.06
N SER A 214 30.15 14.59 39.83
CA SER A 214 29.12 14.77 40.85
C SER A 214 27.78 14.28 40.29
N ASN A 215 27.01 13.63 41.15
CA ASN A 215 25.88 12.76 40.83
C ASN A 215 24.62 13.53 40.40
N GLU A 216 24.75 14.55 39.56
CA GLU A 216 23.62 15.10 38.82
C GLU A 216 23.30 14.14 37.67
N LYS A 217 22.07 13.62 37.63
CA LYS A 217 21.54 12.99 36.41
C LYS A 217 21.57 14.05 35.31
N THR A 218 22.65 14.09 34.55
CA THR A 218 22.81 14.99 33.41
C THR A 218 21.74 14.62 32.39
N SER A 219 20.69 15.43 32.32
CA SER A 219 19.68 15.34 31.28
C SER A 219 20.38 15.34 29.94
N TRP A 220 20.19 14.30 29.13
CA TRP A 220 20.80 14.17 27.81
C TRP A 220 20.28 15.23 26.83
N TYR A 221 19.16 15.88 27.17
CA TYR A 221 18.52 16.92 26.39
C TYR A 221 18.44 18.21 27.20
N LYS A 222 18.97 19.29 26.62
CA LYS A 222 18.94 20.67 27.16
C LYS A 222 18.63 21.71 26.08
N GLY A 223 17.81 21.32 25.09
CA GLY A 223 17.50 22.15 23.91
C GLY A 223 18.67 22.31 22.95
N GLY A 224 18.41 22.31 21.65
CA GLY A 224 19.39 22.52 20.60
C GLY A 224 19.51 23.99 20.19
N THR A 225 20.71 24.40 19.75
CA THR A 225 20.93 25.78 19.26
C THR A 225 21.22 25.85 17.76
N LEU A 226 21.29 24.73 17.05
CA LEU A 226 21.75 24.68 15.65
C LEU A 226 20.62 24.83 14.62
N HIS A 227 19.42 25.27 15.04
CA HIS A 227 18.23 25.33 14.20
C HIS A 227 18.37 26.19 12.93
N GLN A 228 19.23 27.21 12.97
CA GLN A 228 19.49 28.13 11.86
C GLN A 228 20.96 28.11 11.40
N SER A 229 21.71 27.12 11.86
CA SER A 229 23.13 27.00 11.58
C SER A 229 23.40 26.50 10.16
N THR A 230 24.59 26.77 9.66
CA THR A 230 25.09 26.18 8.41
C THR A 230 25.58 24.75 8.64
N VAL A 231 25.81 23.99 7.56
CA VAL A 231 26.42 22.65 7.63
C VAL A 231 27.83 22.71 8.21
N ASP A 232 28.61 23.76 7.93
CA ASP A 232 29.93 23.94 8.53
C ASP A 232 29.86 24.14 10.04
N GLU A 233 28.93 24.97 10.52
CA GLU A 233 28.69 25.16 11.95
C GLU A 233 28.20 23.87 12.61
N TRP A 234 27.31 23.13 11.93
CA TRP A 234 26.86 21.81 12.37
C TRP A 234 28.05 20.86 12.53
N ASN A 235 28.89 20.72 11.50
CA ASN A 235 30.04 19.80 11.51
C ASN A 235 31.04 20.10 12.64
N ASN A 236 31.14 21.34 13.08
CA ASN A 236 31.99 21.77 14.20
C ASN A 236 31.31 21.74 15.58
N ALA A 237 29.99 21.50 15.65
CA ALA A 237 29.25 21.48 16.91
C ALA A 237 29.48 20.20 17.72
N SER A 238 29.30 20.29 19.04
CA SER A 238 29.38 19.11 19.91
C SER A 238 28.25 18.12 19.64
N TYR A 239 28.53 16.84 19.89
CA TYR A 239 27.55 15.77 19.71
C TYR A 239 26.26 16.02 20.52
N GLU A 240 26.37 16.52 21.74
CA GLU A 240 25.24 16.80 22.62
C GLU A 240 24.32 17.88 22.02
N ASN A 241 24.88 18.94 21.45
CA ASN A 241 24.09 20.02 20.85
C ASN A 241 23.45 19.57 19.53
N LYS A 242 24.16 18.79 18.72
CA LYS A 242 23.60 18.18 17.51
C LYS A 242 22.43 17.26 17.86
N LEU A 243 22.62 16.38 18.85
CA LEU A 243 21.58 15.44 19.29
C LEU A 243 20.38 16.17 19.88
N ALA A 244 20.60 17.22 20.67
CA ALA A 244 19.51 18.03 21.21
C ALA A 244 18.73 18.75 20.10
N THR A 245 19.42 19.33 19.12
CA THR A 245 18.78 19.98 17.95
C THR A 245 18.01 18.96 17.10
N ALA A 246 18.56 17.77 16.88
CA ALA A 246 17.86 16.68 16.19
C ALA A 246 16.61 16.23 16.96
N ALA A 247 16.65 16.25 18.30
CA ALA A 247 15.47 16.00 19.13
C ALA A 247 14.39 17.07 18.91
N ASP A 248 14.77 18.34 18.82
CA ASP A 248 13.83 19.44 18.58
C ASP A 248 13.11 19.29 17.23
N TRP A 249 13.85 18.98 16.17
CA TRP A 249 13.25 18.69 14.87
C TRP A 249 12.38 17.44 14.89
N ALA A 250 12.83 16.34 15.50
CA ALA A 250 12.03 15.12 15.61
C ALA A 250 10.72 15.36 16.39
N ASN A 251 10.76 16.16 17.46
CA ASN A 251 9.59 16.49 18.26
C ASN A 251 8.62 17.45 17.54
N SER A 252 9.06 18.14 16.48
CA SER A 252 8.17 18.94 15.62
C SER A 252 7.28 18.09 14.70
N VAL A 253 7.59 16.80 14.54
CA VAL A 253 6.77 15.87 13.73
C VAL A 253 5.55 15.42 14.55
N PRO A 254 4.30 15.65 14.09
CA PRO A 254 3.09 15.37 14.87
C PRO A 254 2.97 13.92 15.37
N ARG A 255 3.42 12.96 14.56
CA ARG A 255 3.40 11.53 14.90
C ARG A 255 4.37 11.18 16.03
N ILE A 256 5.52 11.83 16.08
CA ILE A 256 6.52 11.62 17.13
C ILE A 256 6.10 12.38 18.39
N GLU A 257 5.69 13.64 18.25
CA GLU A 257 5.18 14.47 19.36
C GLU A 257 4.07 13.74 20.13
N THR A 258 3.12 13.11 19.42
CA THR A 258 2.03 12.33 20.03
C THR A 258 2.57 11.15 20.83
N LYS A 259 3.58 10.42 20.33
CA LYS A 259 4.20 9.29 21.05
C LYS A 259 4.90 9.75 22.33
N VAL A 260 5.60 10.89 22.28
CA VAL A 260 6.28 11.46 23.44
C VAL A 260 5.25 11.91 24.49
N LYS A 261 4.18 12.60 24.08
CA LYS A 261 3.09 13.03 24.99
C LYS A 261 2.39 11.85 25.66
N VAL A 262 2.12 10.77 24.93
CA VAL A 262 1.47 9.56 25.48
C VAL A 262 2.35 8.87 26.54
N ASN A 263 3.67 8.84 26.33
CA ASN A 263 4.59 8.18 27.25
C ASN A 263 5.06 9.07 28.41
N GLY A 264 4.92 10.40 28.30
CA GLY A 264 5.26 11.36 29.35
C GLY A 264 6.75 11.46 29.67
N ASN A 265 7.64 10.89 28.85
CA ASN A 265 9.08 10.89 29.08
C ASN A 265 9.85 11.30 27.82
N MET A 266 10.71 12.31 27.95
CA MET A 266 11.62 12.76 26.91
C MET A 266 12.57 11.66 26.44
N ASP A 267 12.90 10.66 27.26
CA ASP A 267 13.75 9.54 26.84
C ASP A 267 13.17 8.75 25.64
N THR A 268 11.85 8.82 25.43
CA THR A 268 11.19 8.21 24.27
C THR A 268 11.51 8.94 22.95
N LEU A 269 11.95 10.20 23.01
CA LEU A 269 12.40 11.00 21.87
C LEU A 269 13.83 10.66 21.45
N LYS A 270 14.67 10.21 22.38
CA LYS A 270 16.10 9.92 22.16
C LYS A 270 16.41 9.01 20.95
N PRO A 271 15.71 7.88 20.74
CA PRO A 271 15.98 7.05 19.55
C PRO A 271 15.68 7.79 18.24
N PHE A 272 14.61 8.58 18.17
CA PHE A 272 14.30 9.39 16.98
C PHE A 272 15.36 10.48 16.75
N ALA A 273 15.77 11.16 17.82
CA ALA A 273 16.83 12.16 17.74
C ALA A 273 18.14 11.58 17.19
N LYS A 274 18.51 10.36 17.60
CA LYS A 274 19.71 9.67 17.10
C LYS A 274 19.60 9.29 15.62
N GLU A 275 18.45 8.75 15.21
CA GLU A 275 18.22 8.37 13.81
C GLU A 275 18.26 9.59 12.87
N LEU A 276 17.61 10.69 13.28
CA LEU A 276 17.66 11.95 12.52
C LEU A 276 19.08 12.55 12.51
N LEU A 277 19.77 12.55 13.65
CA LEU A 277 21.15 13.01 13.76
C LEU A 277 22.06 12.29 12.75
N GLU A 278 22.00 10.96 12.71
CA GLU A 278 22.83 10.15 11.82
C GLU A 278 22.54 10.44 10.35
N CYS A 279 21.27 10.60 9.98
CA CYS A 279 20.91 11.00 8.62
C CYS A 279 21.49 12.39 8.26
N VAL A 280 21.37 13.37 9.16
CA VAL A 280 21.90 14.72 8.95
C VAL A 280 23.42 14.72 8.89
N ASP A 281 24.11 14.02 9.79
CA ASP A 281 25.58 13.92 9.79
C ASP A 281 26.09 13.27 8.49
N ASN A 282 25.43 12.21 8.01
CA ASN A 282 25.79 11.58 6.74
C ASN A 282 25.59 12.54 5.55
N ALA A 283 24.46 13.25 5.50
CA ALA A 283 24.21 14.25 4.46
C ALA A 283 25.19 15.43 4.52
N ALA A 284 25.60 15.83 5.72
CA ALA A 284 26.53 16.92 5.99
C ALA A 284 28.01 16.61 5.66
N THR A 285 28.34 15.35 5.31
CA THR A 285 29.71 14.97 4.89
C THR A 285 30.10 15.50 3.51
N ASP A 286 29.12 15.85 2.67
CA ASP A 286 29.38 16.39 1.34
C ASP A 286 29.82 17.87 1.44
N LYS A 287 30.99 18.16 0.89
CA LYS A 287 31.67 19.46 1.00
C LYS A 287 30.92 20.57 0.27
N ASP A 288 30.08 20.21 -0.70
CA ASP A 288 29.33 21.19 -1.49
C ASP A 288 28.20 21.86 -0.68
N PHE A 289 27.86 21.32 0.50
CA PHE A 289 26.79 21.85 1.34
C PHE A 289 27.23 22.79 2.47
N GLY A 290 28.53 23.15 2.60
CA GLY A 290 29.03 23.90 3.77
C GLY A 290 28.23 25.15 4.14
N SER A 291 27.73 25.90 3.14
CA SER A 291 26.91 27.11 3.33
C SER A 291 25.39 26.88 3.41
N MET A 292 24.91 25.66 3.13
CA MET A 292 23.51 25.28 3.24
C MET A 292 23.07 25.29 4.69
N ARG A 293 21.80 25.60 4.95
CA ARG A 293 21.24 25.51 6.31
C ARG A 293 21.04 24.06 6.69
N VAL A 294 21.49 23.68 7.88
CA VAL A 294 21.35 22.29 8.35
C VAL A 294 19.87 21.88 8.51
N SER A 295 18.98 22.83 8.76
CA SER A 295 17.53 22.59 8.82
C SER A 295 16.95 22.06 7.50
N GLU A 296 17.57 22.40 6.35
CA GLU A 296 17.14 21.92 5.04
C GLU A 296 17.50 20.44 4.87
N LEU A 297 18.70 20.03 5.27
CA LEU A 297 19.11 18.63 5.32
C LEU A 297 18.22 17.82 6.27
N ALA A 298 17.95 18.36 7.47
CA ALA A 298 17.08 17.71 8.45
C ALA A 298 15.66 17.50 7.91
N SER A 299 15.10 18.49 7.21
CA SER A 299 13.80 18.35 6.56
C SER A 299 13.79 17.26 5.50
N GLY A 300 14.84 17.18 4.68
CA GLY A 300 15.03 16.10 3.70
C GLY A 300 15.09 14.72 4.35
N CYS A 301 15.84 14.59 5.45
CA CYS A 301 15.93 13.37 6.25
C CYS A 301 14.57 12.93 6.83
N ILE A 302 13.80 13.85 7.41
CA ILE A 302 12.45 13.56 7.94
C ILE A 302 11.54 12.99 6.84
N VAL A 303 11.59 13.58 5.63
CA VAL A 303 10.81 13.08 4.49
C VAL A 303 11.28 11.69 4.04
N LEU A 304 12.59 11.47 3.92
CA LEU A 304 13.16 10.17 3.53
C LEU A 304 12.83 9.05 4.52
N MET A 305 12.78 9.37 5.81
CA MET A 305 12.38 8.44 6.87
C MET A 305 10.85 8.20 6.93
N GLY A 306 10.05 8.99 6.21
CA GLY A 306 8.60 8.84 6.14
C GLY A 306 7.87 9.24 7.43
N TRP A 307 8.41 10.21 8.16
CA TRP A 307 7.89 10.70 9.43
C TRP A 307 6.67 11.63 9.27
#